data_AF-A0A7Y7Z6I4-F1
#
_entry.id   AF-A0A7Y7Z6I4-F1
#
_cell.length_a   1.000
_cell.length_b   1.000
_cell.length_c   1.000
_cell.angle_alpha   90.00
_cell.angle_beta   90.00
_cell.angle_gamma   90.00
#
_symmetry.space_group_name_H-M   'P 1'
#
loop_
_entity.id
_entity.type
_entity.pdbx_description
1 polymer ?
#
loop_
_entity_poly.entity_id
_entity_poly.type
_entity_poly.pdbx_seq_one_letter_code
_entity_poly.pdbx_strand_id
1 'polypeptide(L)' 'VWRTGELSYSAHVAKGLGLTADEEVIGFLYLGTPQNPPRTAAKEDVTAFVQAWPGL' A
#
# COMPACT_ATOMS: atom_id res chain seq x y z
N VAL A 1 2.06 6.17 -8.08
CA VAL A 1 2.74 4.90 -7.68
C VAL A 1 2.83 4.86 -6.16
N TRP A 2 2.41 3.76 -5.53
CA TRP A 2 2.61 3.53 -4.10
C TRP A 2 3.98 2.89 -3.86
N ARG A 3 4.80 3.48 -3.01
CA ARG A 3 6.10 2.91 -2.61
C ARG A 3 6.18 2.83 -1.09
N THR A 4 6.50 1.65 -0.59
CA THR A 4 6.97 1.46 0.79
C THR A 4 8.48 1.17 0.76
N GLY A 5 9.04 0.75 1.89
CA GLY A 5 10.40 0.22 1.97
C GLY A 5 11.08 0.68 3.26
N GLU A 6 12.41 0.52 3.32
CA GLU A 6 13.21 0.87 4.51
C GLU A 6 12.97 2.30 5.00
N LEU A 7 12.78 3.25 4.08
CA LEU A 7 12.50 4.65 4.43
C LEU A 7 11.15 4.86 5.11
N SER A 8 10.17 3.98 4.87
CA SER A 8 8.87 4.03 5.56
C SER A 8 8.99 3.64 7.04
N TYR A 9 10.01 2.86 7.41
CA TYR A 9 10.30 2.44 8.79
C TYR A 9 11.43 3.25 9.46
N SER A 10 11.99 4.23 8.76
CA SER A 10 13.14 4.99 9.27
C SER A 10 12.73 6.02 10.31
N ALA A 11 13.25 5.87 11.54
CA ALA A 11 13.06 6.86 12.61
C ALA A 11 13.58 8.25 12.23
N HIS A 12 14.64 8.32 11.42
CA HIS A 12 15.16 9.59 10.92
C HIS A 12 14.16 10.28 9.99
N VAL A 13 13.55 9.52 9.07
CA VAL A 13 12.53 10.03 8.15
C VAL A 13 11.28 10.46 8.91
N ALA A 14 10.78 9.64 9.82
CA ALA A 14 9.61 9.96 10.65
C ALA A 14 9.83 11.27 11.43
N LYS A 15 10.99 11.43 12.07
CA LYS A 15 11.36 12.67 12.76
C LYS A 15 11.44 13.85 11.80
N GLY A 16 12.03 13.68 10.62
CA GLY A 16 12.15 14.74 9.61
C GLY A 16 10.80 15.20 9.05
N LEU A 17 9.81 14.32 9.03
CA LEU A 17 8.43 14.62 8.62
C LEU A 17 7.55 15.11 9.78
N GLY A 18 8.06 15.14 11.02
CA GLY A 18 7.35 15.68 12.18
C GLY A 18 6.36 14.71 12.85
N LEU A 19 6.51 13.40 12.64
CA LEU A 19 5.65 12.40 13.26
C LEU A 19 5.88 12.30 14.77
N THR A 20 4.79 12.05 15.48
CA THR A 20 4.77 11.70 16.90
C THR A 20 4.95 10.19 17.11
N ALA A 21 5.09 9.74 18.36
CA ALA A 21 5.38 8.34 18.67
C ALA A 21 4.28 7.35 18.23
N ASP A 22 3.05 7.84 18.08
CA ASP A 22 1.88 7.05 17.69
C ASP A 22 1.56 7.17 16.19
N GLU A 23 2.47 7.75 15.40
CA GLU A 23 2.33 7.93 13.96
C GLU A 23 3.42 7.17 13.20
N GLU A 24 3.08 6.67 12.01
CA GLU A 24 4.01 5.97 11.13
C GLU A 24 3.86 6.37 9.67
N VAL A 25 4.95 6.27 8.91
CA VAL A 25 4.91 6.41 7.45
C VAL A 25 4.53 5.06 6.85
N ILE A 26 3.28 4.91 6.40
CA ILE A 26 2.84 3.65 5.75
C ILE A 26 3.33 3.53 4.29
N GLY A 27 3.82 4.63 3.71
CA GLY A 27 4.34 4.66 2.34
C GLY A 27 4.38 6.07 1.77
N PHE A 28 4.85 6.16 0.54
CA PHE A 28 4.99 7.38 -0.24
C PHE A 28 4.16 7.25 -1.52
N LEU A 29 3.27 8.22 -1.75
CA LEU A 29 2.46 8.28 -2.95
C LEU A 29 3.11 9.24 -3.96
N TYR A 30 3.63 8.66 -5.04
CA TYR A 30 4.21 9.41 -6.15
C TYR A 30 3.10 9.77 -7.14
N LEU A 31 2.89 11.07 -7.34
CA LEU A 31 1.91 11.64 -8.25
C LEU A 31 2.59 12.40 -9.39
N GLY A 32 2.00 12.34 -10.58
CA GLY A 32 2.52 12.98 -11.79
C GLY A 32 1.83 12.43 -13.05
N THR A 33 2.25 12.92 -14.22
CA THR A 33 1.72 12.45 -15.51
C THR A 33 2.33 11.10 -15.89
N PRO A 34 1.53 10.04 -16.10
CA PRO A 34 2.05 8.74 -16.48
C PRO A 34 2.64 8.78 -17.90
N GLN A 35 3.87 8.27 -18.06
CA GLN A 35 4.50 8.13 -19.39
C GLN A 35 4.05 6.88 -20.14
N ASN A 36 3.53 5.89 -19.41
CA ASN A 36 3.05 4.61 -19.93
C ASN A 36 1.64 4.33 -19.40
N PRO A 37 0.80 3.59 -20.15
CA PRO A 37 -0.50 3.17 -19.64
C PRO A 37 -0.34 2.33 -18.36
N PRO A 38 -1.29 2.42 -17.41
CA PRO A 38 -1.29 1.57 -16.22
C PRO A 38 -1.31 0.09 -16.60
N ARG A 39 -0.60 -0.74 -15.82
CA ARG A 39 -0.67 -2.19 -15.98
C ARG A 39 -2.05 -2.69 -15.55
N THR A 40 -2.67 -3.52 -16.38
CA THR A 40 -3.86 -4.27 -15.99
C THR A 40 -3.46 -5.44 -15.09
N ALA A 41 -4.01 -5.50 -13.89
CA ALA A 41 -3.85 -6.66 -13.01
C ALA A 41 -4.69 -7.83 -13.54
N ALA A 42 -4.17 -9.05 -13.41
CA ALA A 42 -4.96 -10.25 -13.67
C ALA A 42 -6.11 -10.33 -12.65
N LYS A 43 -7.27 -10.83 -13.10
CA LYS A 43 -8.38 -11.13 -12.20
C LYS A 43 -8.23 -12.57 -11.74
N GLU A 44 -8.15 -12.76 -10.44
CA GLU A 44 -8.12 -14.09 -9.82
C GLU A 44 -9.54 -14.65 -9.69
N ASP A 45 -9.66 -15.98 -9.70
CA ASP A 45 -10.91 -16.67 -9.39
C ASP A 45 -11.17 -16.60 -7.87
N VAL A 46 -12.13 -15.77 -7.48
CA VAL A 46 -12.49 -15.57 -6.07
C VAL A 46 -13.03 -16.85 -5.43
N THR A 47 -13.62 -17.76 -6.20
CA THR A 47 -14.18 -19.02 -5.68
C THR A 47 -13.10 -19.96 -5.13
N ALA A 48 -11.84 -19.75 -5.50
CA ALA A 48 -10.69 -20.46 -4.92
C ALA A 48 -10.33 -19.99 -3.49
N PHE A 49 -10.82 -18.82 -3.05
CA PHE A 49 -10.43 -18.20 -1.78
C PHE A 49 -11.60 -17.93 -0.83
N VAL A 50 -12.84 -18.05 -1.31
CA VAL A 50 -14.04 -17.68 -0.56
C VAL A 50 -15.05 -18.81 -0.62
N GLN A 51 -15.69 -19.08 0.51
CA GLN A 51 -16.81 -20.03 0.61
C GLN A 51 -18.02 -19.36 1.26
N ALA A 52 -19.22 -19.73 0.83
CA ALA A 52 -20.44 -19.28 1.46
C ALA A 52 -20.53 -19.84 2.89
N TRP A 53 -20.83 -18.97 3.86
CA TRP A 53 -21.11 -19.42 5.22
C TRP A 53 -22.49 -20.11 5.23
N PRO A 54 -22.59 -21.41 5.59
CA PRO A 54 -23.82 -22.18 5.41
C PRO A 54 -24.96 -21.77 6.36
N GLY A 55 -24.70 -20.98 7.42
CA GLY A 55 -25.73 -20.69 8.43
C GLY A 55 -26.15 -21.93 9.23
N LEU A 56 -27.06 -21.74 10.19
CA LEU A 56 -27.75 -22.83 10.90
C LEU A 56 -29.04 -23.21 10.15
#